data_AF-B0MZL2-F1
#
_entry.id   AF-B0MZL2-F1
#
_cell.length_a   1.000
_cell.length_b   1.000
_cell.length_c   1.000
_cell.angle_alpha   90.00
_cell.angle_beta   90.00
_cell.angle_gamma   90.00
#
_symmetry.space_group_name_H-M   'P 1'
#
loop_
_entity.id
_entity.type
_entity.pdbx_description
1 polymer ?
#
loop_
_entity_poly.entity_id
_entity_poly.type
_entity_poly.pdbx_seq_one_letter_code
_entity_poly.pdbx_strand_id
1 'polypeptide(L)'
;MSKELIDKISRATGRYPVSCDCPRCRRQCLTPCLGTPEDIWRLIEAGYEERLRITFWAVGMLVGAIPFPILMVQAHQTEHGCIFWKNGLCELHGQGLKPTEGCLSYHVLTEENLNFEKSLTWNVAKEWINTENISFIARILQRIVK
;
A
#
# COMPACT_ATOMS: atom_id res chain seq x y z
N MET A 1 -0.83 -9.51 9.78
CA MET A 1 0.09 -8.37 9.94
C MET A 1 0.83 -8.55 11.25
N SER A 2 2.16 -8.49 11.29
CA SER A 2 2.82 -8.24 12.58
C SER A 2 2.49 -6.80 12.96
N LYS A 3 1.87 -6.58 14.14
CA LYS A 3 1.59 -5.22 14.66
C LYS A 3 2.80 -4.29 14.52
N GLU A 4 3.98 -4.87 14.66
CA GLU A 4 5.28 -4.22 14.55
C GLU A 4 5.52 -3.41 13.27
N LEU A 5 5.13 -3.89 12.08
CA LEU A 5 5.40 -3.16 10.83
C LEU A 5 4.48 -1.95 10.66
N ILE A 6 3.18 -2.09 10.97
CA ILE A 6 2.29 -0.94 10.99
C ILE A 6 2.73 0.05 12.06
N ASP A 7 3.16 -0.41 13.23
CA ASP A 7 3.62 0.47 14.32
C ASP A 7 4.93 1.19 13.92
N LYS A 8 5.82 0.54 13.17
CA LYS A 8 7.03 1.16 12.58
C LYS A 8 6.65 2.27 11.59
N ILE A 9 5.79 1.97 10.62
CA ILE A 9 5.36 2.95 9.60
C ILE A 9 4.55 4.09 10.26
N SER A 10 3.72 3.78 11.25
CA SER A 10 2.95 4.78 12.00
C SER A 10 3.88 5.76 12.71
N ARG A 11 4.94 5.27 13.37
CA ARG A 11 5.95 6.13 14.01
C ARG A 11 6.74 6.97 13.01
N ALA A 12 7.11 6.39 11.86
CA ALA A 12 7.90 7.10 10.84
C ALA A 12 7.10 8.23 10.16
N THR A 13 5.80 8.02 9.96
CA THR A 13 4.91 8.95 9.24
C THR A 13 4.16 9.89 10.18
N GLY A 14 3.97 9.51 11.44
CA GLY A 14 3.05 10.19 12.36
C GLY A 14 1.58 9.87 12.10
N ARG A 15 1.26 8.93 11.19
CA ARG A 15 -0.11 8.47 10.93
C ARG A 15 -0.46 7.30 11.80
N TYR A 16 -1.66 7.33 12.35
CA TYR A 16 -2.22 6.23 13.13
C TYR A 16 -3.57 5.85 12.54
N PRO A 17 -3.99 4.58 12.66
CA PRO A 17 -5.29 4.15 12.15
C PRO A 17 -6.42 5.01 12.72
N VAL A 18 -7.24 5.60 11.84
CA VAL A 18 -8.43 6.37 12.19
C VAL A 18 -9.65 5.73 11.54
N SER A 19 -10.72 5.53 12.32
CA SER A 19 -12.02 5.09 11.80
C SER A 19 -12.83 6.31 11.35
N CYS A 20 -12.62 6.76 10.11
CA CYS A 20 -13.39 7.85 9.51
C CYS A 20 -14.08 7.37 8.23
N ASP A 21 -15.38 7.64 8.11
CA ASP A 21 -16.21 7.22 6.99
C ASP A 21 -16.73 8.41 6.16
N CYS A 22 -16.14 9.59 6.29
CA CYS A 22 -16.59 10.78 5.57
C CYS A 22 -16.43 10.60 4.05
N PRO A 23 -17.15 11.37 3.21
CA PRO A 23 -17.06 11.25 1.75
C PRO A 23 -15.64 11.38 1.18
N ARG A 24 -14.74 12.14 1.84
CA ARG A 24 -13.33 12.27 1.43
C ARG A 24 -12.57 10.97 1.66
N CYS A 25 -12.72 10.34 2.83
CA CYS A 25 -12.10 9.04 3.12
C CYS A 25 -12.65 7.93 2.21
N ARG A 26 -13.96 7.91 1.94
CA ARG A 26 -14.57 6.93 1.01
C ARG A 26 -14.02 7.06 -0.41
N ARG A 27 -13.83 8.29 -0.90
CA ARG A 27 -13.26 8.56 -2.23
C ARG A 27 -11.83 8.03 -2.38
N GLN A 28 -11.03 7.96 -1.32
CA GLN A 28 -9.68 7.39 -1.40
C GLN A 28 -9.69 5.91 -1.83
N CYS A 29 -10.79 5.18 -1.58
CA CYS A 29 -10.92 3.79 -2.03
C CYS A 29 -11.04 3.64 -3.55
N LEU A 30 -11.22 4.74 -4.31
CA LEU A 30 -11.19 4.71 -5.78
C LEU A 30 -9.77 4.52 -6.32
N THR A 31 -8.74 4.77 -5.52
CA THR A 31 -7.35 4.54 -5.88
C THR A 31 -6.83 3.32 -5.11
N PRO A 32 -6.20 2.34 -5.78
CA PRO A 32 -5.48 1.28 -5.12
C PRO A 32 -4.51 1.83 -4.08
N CYS A 33 -4.71 1.46 -2.84
CA CYS A 33 -3.75 1.80 -1.80
C CYS A 33 -2.56 0.85 -1.86
N LEU A 34 -1.37 1.36 -1.54
CA LEU A 34 -0.12 0.61 -1.50
C LEU A 34 -0.07 -0.33 -0.29
N GLY A 35 0.36 -1.56 -0.54
CA GLY A 35 0.67 -2.57 0.48
C GLY A 35 2.16 -2.85 0.59
N THR A 36 2.61 -3.23 1.77
CA THR A 36 3.92 -3.84 1.99
C THR A 36 3.94 -5.25 1.37
N PRO A 37 5.11 -5.91 1.24
CA PRO A 37 5.16 -7.31 0.83
C PRO A 37 4.22 -8.20 1.66
N GLU A 38 4.16 -8.05 3.00
CA GLU A 38 3.25 -8.82 3.87
C GLU A 38 1.77 -8.56 3.60
N ASP A 39 1.39 -7.33 3.25
CA ASP A 39 0.01 -7.03 2.86
C ASP A 39 -0.38 -7.81 1.61
N ILE A 40 0.50 -7.81 0.61
CA ILE A 40 0.24 -8.46 -0.67
C ILE A 40 0.22 -9.97 -0.53
N TRP A 41 1.12 -10.56 0.25
CA TRP A 41 1.07 -11.99 0.50
C TRP A 41 -0.24 -12.42 1.17
N ARG A 42 -0.76 -11.62 2.11
CA ARG A 42 -2.08 -11.90 2.71
C ARG A 42 -3.22 -11.83 1.71
N LEU A 43 -3.16 -10.91 0.75
CA LEU A 43 -4.14 -10.87 -0.34
C LEU A 43 -4.04 -12.10 -1.24
N ILE A 44 -2.82 -12.58 -1.53
CA ILE A 44 -2.61 -13.83 -2.28
C ILE A 44 -3.19 -15.02 -1.50
N GLU A 45 -2.89 -15.16 -0.21
CA GLU A 45 -3.43 -16.26 0.61
C GLU A 45 -4.95 -16.20 0.79
N ALA A 46 -5.53 -14.99 0.73
CA ALA A 46 -6.98 -14.80 0.72
C ALA A 46 -7.63 -15.05 -0.66
N GLY A 47 -6.85 -15.42 -1.68
CA GLY A 47 -7.35 -15.77 -3.02
C GLY A 47 -7.55 -14.59 -3.97
N TYR A 48 -6.96 -13.43 -3.69
CA TYR A 48 -7.09 -12.23 -4.53
C TYR A 48 -5.96 -12.05 -5.55
N GLU A 49 -5.17 -13.10 -5.82
CA GLU A 49 -4.02 -13.09 -6.73
C GLU A 49 -4.32 -12.49 -8.11
N GLU A 50 -5.44 -12.89 -8.72
CA GLU A 50 -5.91 -12.41 -10.03
C GLU A 50 -6.20 -10.91 -10.09
N ARG A 51 -6.29 -10.24 -8.94
CA ARG A 51 -6.57 -8.81 -8.83
C ARG A 51 -5.33 -7.97 -8.55
N LEU A 52 -4.17 -8.62 -8.49
CA LEU A 52 -2.88 -8.00 -8.24
C LEU A 52 -2.07 -7.88 -9.53
N ARG A 53 -1.30 -6.81 -9.68
CA ARG A 53 -0.45 -6.58 -10.86
C ARG A 53 0.91 -6.06 -10.44
N ILE A 54 1.92 -6.40 -11.25
CA ILE A 54 3.22 -5.75 -11.19
C ILE A 54 3.03 -4.24 -11.40
N THR A 55 3.64 -3.45 -10.53
CA THR A 55 3.53 -1.99 -10.49
C THR A 55 4.91 -1.40 -10.26
N PHE A 56 5.27 -0.37 -11.02
CA PHE A 56 6.50 0.39 -10.82
C PHE A 56 6.18 1.70 -10.11
N TRP A 57 6.66 1.85 -8.87
CA TRP A 57 6.50 3.09 -8.11
C TRP A 57 7.72 3.99 -8.34
N ALA A 58 7.50 5.14 -8.99
CA ALA A 58 8.59 6.01 -9.47
C ALA A 58 8.77 7.31 -8.67
N VAL A 59 7.92 7.60 -7.67
CA VAL A 59 7.94 8.90 -6.98
C VAL A 59 9.29 9.19 -6.31
N GLY A 60 9.90 8.19 -5.67
CA GLY A 60 11.24 8.32 -5.07
C GLY A 60 12.34 8.67 -6.08
N MET A 61 12.21 8.17 -7.32
CA MET A 61 13.10 8.52 -8.41
C MET A 61 12.87 9.96 -8.88
N LEU A 62 11.62 10.37 -9.05
CA LEU A 62 11.26 11.72 -9.49
C LEU A 62 11.72 12.81 -8.53
N VAL A 63 11.77 12.53 -7.22
CA VAL A 63 12.26 13.47 -6.20
C VAL A 63 13.76 13.33 -5.90
N GLY A 64 14.47 12.44 -6.61
CA GLY A 64 15.92 12.25 -6.45
C GLY A 64 16.36 11.48 -5.20
N ALA A 65 15.45 10.80 -4.50
CA ALA A 65 15.77 10.00 -3.31
C ALA A 65 16.45 8.66 -3.64
N ILE A 66 16.08 8.06 -4.78
CA ILE A 66 16.67 6.82 -5.30
C ILE A 66 16.83 6.90 -6.83
N PRO A 67 17.79 6.19 -7.45
CA PRO A 67 18.04 6.33 -8.89
C PRO A 67 17.18 5.39 -9.78
N PHE A 68 16.21 4.66 -9.22
CA PHE A 68 15.40 3.67 -9.94
C PHE A 68 13.95 3.61 -9.43
N PRO A 69 12.98 3.16 -10.26
CA PRO A 69 11.62 2.88 -9.78
C PRO A 69 11.61 1.60 -8.93
N ILE A 70 10.76 1.57 -7.90
CA ILE A 70 10.58 0.40 -7.05
C ILE A 70 9.59 -0.56 -7.72
N LEU A 71 10.03 -1.80 -7.97
CA LEU A 71 9.17 -2.89 -8.42
C LEU A 71 8.30 -3.38 -7.25
N MET A 72 6.99 -3.35 -7.45
CA MET A 72 5.99 -3.76 -6.46
C MET A 72 4.95 -4.67 -7.11
N VAL A 73 4.16 -5.35 -6.29
CA VAL A 73 2.89 -5.94 -6.70
C VAL A 73 1.79 -5.21 -5.93
N GLN A 74 0.78 -4.69 -6.61
CA GLN A 74 -0.28 -3.91 -5.99
C GLN A 74 -1.65 -4.27 -6.56
N ALA A 75 -2.71 -3.84 -5.89
CA ALA A 75 -4.07 -3.98 -6.40
C ALA A 75 -4.21 -3.28 -7.77
N HIS A 76 -4.89 -3.94 -8.71
CA HIS A 76 -5.08 -3.42 -10.05
C HIS A 76 -5.94 -2.14 -10.06
N GLN A 77 -5.49 -1.13 -10.80
CA GLN A 77 -6.28 0.03 -11.18
C GLN A 77 -7.06 -0.32 -12.46
N THR A 78 -8.38 -0.29 -12.38
CA THR A 78 -9.28 -0.39 -13.53
C THR A 78 -9.65 1.01 -14.04
N GLU A 79 -10.32 1.09 -15.20
CA GLU A 79 -10.89 2.34 -15.72
C GLU A 79 -11.91 3.00 -14.76
N HIS A 80 -12.51 2.21 -13.85
CA HIS A 80 -13.51 2.68 -12.91
C HIS A 80 -12.98 2.91 -11.48
N GLY A 81 -11.68 2.71 -11.25
CA GLY A 81 -11.08 2.81 -9.93
C GLY A 81 -10.33 1.55 -9.50
N CYS A 82 -10.03 1.45 -8.21
CA CYS A 82 -9.47 0.27 -7.59
C CYS A 82 -10.36 -0.96 -7.87
N ILE A 83 -9.75 -2.09 -8.24
CA ILE A 83 -10.44 -3.36 -8.48
C ILE A 83 -11.25 -3.89 -7.28
N PHE A 84 -10.91 -3.44 -6.07
CA PHE A 84 -11.63 -3.79 -4.84
C PHE A 84 -12.76 -2.82 -4.50
N TRP A 85 -12.96 -1.76 -5.29
CA TRP A 85 -14.00 -0.78 -5.02
C TRP A 85 -15.40 -1.39 -5.23
N LYS A 86 -16.26 -1.31 -4.21
CA LYS A 86 -17.63 -1.81 -4.23
C LYS A 86 -18.53 -0.94 -3.36
N ASN A 87 -19.56 -0.34 -3.97
CA ASN A 87 -20.60 0.42 -3.27
C ASN A 87 -20.06 1.52 -2.32
N GLY A 88 -19.02 2.24 -2.75
CA GLY A 88 -18.48 3.39 -2.01
C GLY A 88 -17.37 3.08 -1.00
N LEU A 89 -17.00 1.81 -0.81
CA LEU A 89 -15.84 1.39 -0.02
C LEU A 89 -15.06 0.28 -0.75
N CYS A 90 -13.82 0.07 -0.36
CA CYS A 90 -13.08 -1.11 -0.80
C CYS A 90 -13.61 -2.35 -0.06
N GLU A 91 -13.85 -3.47 -0.76
CA GLU A 91 -14.38 -4.70 -0.14
C GLU A 91 -13.44 -5.32 0.91
N LEU A 92 -12.16 -4.96 0.89
CA LEU A 92 -11.18 -5.34 1.91
C LEU A 92 -11.44 -4.66 3.27
N HIS A 93 -12.30 -3.61 3.31
CA HIS A 93 -12.75 -3.01 4.56
C HIS A 93 -13.45 -4.06 5.43
N GLY A 94 -13.12 -4.06 6.73
CA GLY A 94 -13.69 -4.99 7.70
C GLY A 94 -13.13 -6.42 7.63
N GLN A 95 -12.40 -6.78 6.58
CA GLN A 95 -11.77 -8.10 6.45
C GLN A 95 -10.37 -8.18 7.08
N GLY A 96 -9.83 -7.06 7.57
CA GLY A 96 -8.44 -6.99 8.05
C GLY A 96 -7.38 -7.15 6.95
N LEU A 97 -7.80 -7.04 5.68
CA LEU A 97 -6.97 -7.21 4.48
C LEU A 97 -6.67 -5.90 3.76
N LYS A 98 -7.17 -4.76 4.26
CA LYS A 98 -6.84 -3.45 3.69
C LYS A 98 -5.31 -3.22 3.79
N PRO A 99 -4.63 -2.87 2.67
CA PRO A 99 -3.20 -2.57 2.68
C PRO A 99 -2.82 -1.46 3.66
N THR A 100 -1.55 -1.45 4.09
CA THR A 100 -1.02 -0.56 5.12
C THR A 100 -1.26 0.92 4.80
N GLU A 101 -1.00 1.36 3.57
CA GLU A 101 -1.27 2.75 3.18
C GLU A 101 -2.75 3.09 3.38
N GLY A 102 -3.65 2.18 2.98
CA GLY A 102 -5.09 2.38 3.14
C GLY A 102 -5.55 2.37 4.60
N CYS A 103 -4.88 1.65 5.48
CA CYS A 103 -5.16 1.63 6.92
C CYS A 103 -4.72 2.92 7.63
N LEU A 104 -3.61 3.51 7.19
CA LEU A 104 -3.02 4.70 7.79
C LEU A 104 -3.46 6.00 7.10
N SER A 105 -4.02 5.92 5.90
CA SER A 105 -4.47 7.10 5.16
C SER A 105 -5.66 7.77 5.84
N TYR A 106 -5.58 9.10 5.98
CA TYR A 106 -6.61 9.95 6.53
C TYR A 106 -6.72 11.24 5.71
N HIS A 107 -7.92 11.83 5.65
CA HIS A 107 -8.22 12.94 4.73
C HIS A 107 -7.63 14.30 5.15
N VAL A 108 -6.88 14.35 6.25
CA VAL A 108 -6.20 15.55 6.73
C VAL A 108 -4.74 15.52 6.28
N LEU A 109 -4.30 16.66 5.75
CA LEU A 109 -2.91 16.90 5.39
C LEU A 109 -2.07 17.08 6.67
N THR A 110 -0.96 16.37 6.76
CA THR A 110 -0.01 16.34 7.88
C THR A 110 1.37 16.82 7.42
N GLU A 111 2.33 17.00 8.34
CA GLU A 111 3.72 17.41 8.04
C GLU A 111 4.44 16.54 6.98
N GLU A 112 3.94 15.32 6.74
CA GLU A 112 4.41 14.37 5.73
C GLU A 112 4.40 14.94 4.31
N ASN A 113 3.50 15.88 4.03
CA ASN A 113 3.44 16.52 2.72
C ASN A 113 4.64 17.45 2.46
N LEU A 114 5.44 17.76 3.49
CA LEU A 114 6.60 18.63 3.41
C LEU A 114 7.93 17.86 3.48
N ASN A 115 7.92 16.64 4.03
CA ASN A 115 9.12 15.81 4.18
C ASN A 115 8.89 14.42 3.56
N PHE A 116 9.59 14.16 2.46
CA PHE A 116 9.50 12.90 1.72
C PHE A 116 9.80 11.67 2.59
N GLU A 117 10.74 11.74 3.52
CA GLU A 117 11.07 10.61 4.40
C GLU A 117 9.93 10.23 5.35
N LYS A 118 9.04 11.19 5.66
CA LYS A 118 7.82 10.96 6.44
C LYS A 118 6.63 10.54 5.58
N SER A 119 6.74 10.52 4.24
CA SER A 119 5.64 10.15 3.36
C SER A 119 5.18 8.71 3.63
N LEU A 120 3.87 8.52 3.83
CA LEU A 120 3.27 7.20 3.97
C LEU A 120 3.55 6.30 2.76
N THR A 121 3.43 6.83 1.55
CA THR A 121 3.60 6.04 0.32
C THR A 121 5.06 5.58 0.17
N TRP A 122 6.02 6.43 0.54
CA TRP A 122 7.44 6.09 0.60
C TRP A 122 7.74 5.01 1.65
N ASN A 123 7.19 5.15 2.85
CA ASN A 123 7.43 4.21 3.94
C ASN A 123 6.83 2.83 3.67
N VAL A 124 5.81 2.72 2.82
CA VAL A 124 5.32 1.44 2.30
C VAL A 124 6.19 0.96 1.14
N ALA A 125 6.50 1.82 0.17
CA ALA A 125 7.26 1.46 -1.02
C ALA A 125 8.67 0.94 -0.69
N LYS A 126 9.39 1.56 0.25
CA LYS A 126 10.75 1.15 0.60
C LYS A 126 10.85 -0.25 1.21
N GLU A 127 9.76 -0.81 1.75
CA GLU A 127 9.76 -2.19 2.24
C GLU A 127 9.88 -3.22 1.10
N TRP A 128 9.64 -2.83 -0.16
CA TRP A 128 9.87 -3.66 -1.35
C TRP A 128 11.33 -3.70 -1.82
N ILE A 129 12.18 -2.85 -1.24
CA ILE A 129 13.63 -2.88 -1.47
C ILE A 129 14.40 -3.14 -0.18
N ASN A 130 13.69 -3.40 0.93
CA ASN A 130 14.29 -3.84 2.17
C ASN A 130 14.84 -5.27 1.99
N THR A 131 16.14 -5.45 2.23
CA THR A 131 16.83 -6.73 2.04
C THR A 131 16.29 -7.84 2.94
N GLU A 132 15.73 -7.48 4.10
CA GLU A 132 15.07 -8.42 5.02
C GLU A 132 13.86 -9.10 4.36
N ASN A 133 13.21 -8.44 3.39
CA ASN A 133 12.01 -8.92 2.72
C ASN A 133 12.29 -9.67 1.41
N ILE A 134 13.55 -9.81 0.97
CA ILE A 134 13.89 -10.37 -0.37
C ILE A 134 13.27 -11.75 -0.61
N SER A 135 13.35 -12.65 0.38
CA SER A 135 12.80 -14.00 0.26
C SER A 135 11.29 -13.99 0.06
N PHE A 136 10.62 -13.02 0.69
CA PHE A 136 9.18 -12.84 0.63
C PHE A 136 8.74 -12.20 -0.69
N ILE A 137 9.46 -11.17 -1.14
CA ILE A 137 9.26 -10.51 -2.43
C ILE A 137 9.43 -11.51 -3.58
N ALA A 138 10.48 -12.33 -3.54
CA ALA A 138 10.70 -13.36 -4.56
C ALA A 138 9.53 -14.35 -4.67
N ARG A 139 8.98 -14.78 -3.52
CA ARG A 139 7.80 -15.67 -3.49
C ARG A 139 6.55 -15.01 -4.07
N ILE A 140 6.33 -13.72 -3.78
CA ILE A 140 5.21 -12.95 -4.36
C ILE A 140 5.37 -12.88 -5.88
N LEU A 141 6.55 -12.54 -6.39
CA LEU A 141 6.78 -12.44 -7.83
C LEU A 141 6.62 -13.79 -8.55
N GLN A 142 7.07 -14.90 -7.94
CA GLN A 142 6.86 -16.25 -8.48
C GLN A 142 5.39 -16.68 -8.57
N ARG A 143 4.52 -16.10 -7.74
CA ARG A 143 3.08 -16.32 -7.79
C ARG A 143 2.47 -15.55 -8.97
N ILE A 144 2.75 -14.25 -9.04
CA ILE A 144 2.14 -13.33 -10.00
C ILE A 144 2.58 -13.54 -11.46
N VAL A 145 3.77 -14.10 -11.70
CA VAL A 145 4.32 -14.30 -13.06
C VAL A 145 3.96 -15.66 -13.67
N LYS A 146 3.31 -16.55 -12.91
CA LYS A 146 2.81 -17.83 -13.44
C LYS A 146 1.57 -17.63 -14.31
#